data_AF-A0A816U7I0-F1
#
_entry.id   AF-A0A816U7I0-F1
#
_cell.length_a   1.000
_cell.length_b   1.000
_cell.length_c   1.000
_cell.angle_alpha   90.00
_cell.angle_beta   90.00
_cell.angle_gamma   90.00
#
_symmetry.space_group_name_H-M   'P 1'
#
loop_
_entity.id
_entity.type
_entity.pdbx_description
1 polymer ?
#
loop_
_entity_poly.entity_id
_entity_poly.type
_entity_poly.pdbx_seq_one_letter_code
_entity_poly.pdbx_strand_id
1 'polypeptide(L)'
;MAVTAFNTLRLVSSSLDSIPSISFSTSYSLSLISVGGITCSDVKRCLKHTCSVRAMSSSSSSAASSSTFGSRMEESVKKTVTENVVVVYSKTWCSYCIEVKTLFKRLGVQPLVIELDELGPQGPQLQKVLERLTGQRTVPNVFVGGKHIGGCTDTVKLKRKGDLALMLAEANGKTDQTLRK
;
A
#
# COMPACT_ATOMS: atom_id res chain seq x y z
N MET A 1 32.46 6.91 -49.38
CA MET A 1 32.87 7.66 -48.17
C MET A 1 32.55 6.77 -46.98
N ALA A 2 33.46 5.86 -46.65
CA ALA A 2 34.52 6.02 -45.65
C ALA A 2 34.02 5.69 -44.23
N VAL A 3 34.57 4.58 -43.75
CA VAL A 3 34.44 3.91 -42.45
C VAL A 3 35.21 4.65 -41.35
N THR A 4 34.69 4.69 -40.11
CA THR A 4 35.45 4.77 -38.81
C THR A 4 34.41 4.70 -37.67
N ALA A 5 34.28 3.63 -36.88
CA ALA A 5 35.17 3.01 -35.89
C ALA A 5 35.00 3.57 -34.45
N PHE A 6 34.68 2.63 -33.53
CA PHE A 6 35.20 2.45 -32.16
C PHE A 6 35.26 3.63 -31.17
N ASN A 7 34.54 3.52 -30.04
CA ASN A 7 35.11 3.69 -28.68
C ASN A 7 34.00 3.44 -27.62
N THR A 8 33.96 2.32 -26.91
CA THR A 8 34.76 1.90 -25.73
C THR A 8 33.96 2.00 -24.44
N LEU A 9 33.73 0.82 -23.88
CA LEU A 9 33.23 0.52 -22.54
C LEU A 9 33.93 1.36 -21.46
N ARG A 10 33.17 1.84 -20.47
CA ARG A 10 33.66 1.94 -19.09
C ARG A 10 32.70 1.23 -18.16
N LEU A 11 33.03 -0.02 -17.89
CA LEU A 11 32.78 -0.65 -16.60
C LEU A 11 33.51 0.14 -15.52
N VAL A 12 32.81 0.51 -14.47
CA VAL A 12 33.41 0.83 -13.18
C VAL A 12 32.81 -0.17 -12.18
N SER A 13 33.57 -1.23 -11.93
CA SER A 13 33.53 -2.00 -10.70
C SER A 13 34.12 -1.18 -9.55
N SER A 14 33.99 -1.69 -8.32
CA SER A 14 34.54 -1.23 -7.03
C SER A 14 33.52 -0.44 -6.20
N SER A 15 33.20 -0.77 -4.95
CA SER A 15 33.70 -1.78 -4.02
C SER A 15 32.65 -1.98 -2.91
N LEU A 16 32.59 -3.20 -2.38
CA LEU A 16 31.98 -3.51 -1.09
C LEU A 16 32.90 -2.99 0.03
N ASP A 17 32.34 -2.24 0.96
CA ASP A 17 32.90 -1.92 2.28
C ASP A 17 31.77 -1.22 3.04
N SER A 18 31.43 -1.43 4.31
CA SER A 18 31.77 -2.40 5.34
C SER A 18 30.71 -2.19 6.44
N ILE A 19 30.21 -3.26 7.02
CA ILE A 19 29.23 -3.23 8.12
C ILE A 19 29.99 -3.06 9.44
N PRO A 20 29.73 -2.04 10.27
CA PRO A 20 30.23 -2.03 11.63
C PRO A 20 29.33 -2.88 12.54
N SER A 21 29.93 -3.98 12.98
CA SER A 21 29.54 -4.77 14.14
C SER A 21 29.45 -3.89 15.38
N ILE A 22 28.29 -3.82 16.04
CA ILE A 22 28.17 -3.22 17.37
C ILE A 22 27.81 -4.33 18.35
N SER A 23 28.78 -4.65 19.18
CA SER A 23 28.71 -5.67 20.21
C SER A 23 27.83 -5.22 21.39
N PHE A 24 27.19 -6.22 21.95
CA PHE A 24 26.29 -6.21 23.09
C PHE A 24 27.05 -6.03 24.41
N SER A 25 26.64 -5.09 25.26
CA SER A 25 26.77 -5.20 26.73
C SER A 25 26.24 -3.96 27.41
N THR A 26 25.04 -4.02 27.99
CA THR A 26 24.87 -3.53 29.36
C THR A 26 23.68 -4.20 30.01
N SER A 27 23.99 -4.81 31.15
CA SER A 27 23.15 -5.50 32.10
C SER A 27 21.99 -4.61 32.58
N TYR A 28 20.75 -5.09 32.47
CA TYR A 28 19.65 -4.54 33.25
C TYR A 28 18.97 -5.67 34.02
N SER A 29 19.01 -5.49 35.35
CA SER A 29 18.58 -6.41 36.38
C SER A 29 17.17 -6.94 36.19
N LEU A 30 17.02 -8.26 36.30
CA LEU A 30 15.74 -8.89 36.59
C LEU A 30 15.32 -8.56 38.02
N SER A 31 14.18 -7.90 38.17
CA SER A 31 13.37 -8.00 39.38
C SER A 31 12.13 -8.81 39.06
N LEU A 32 12.04 -9.97 39.73
CA LEU A 32 10.93 -10.89 39.75
C LEU A 32 9.69 -10.23 40.37
N ILE A 33 8.56 -10.28 39.66
CA ILE A 33 7.25 -10.26 40.31
C ILE A 33 6.48 -11.45 39.76
N SER A 34 6.37 -12.45 40.63
CA SER A 34 5.50 -13.62 40.52
C SER A 34 4.07 -13.20 40.86
N VAL A 35 3.08 -13.54 40.02
CA VAL A 35 1.97 -14.48 40.33
C VAL A 35 0.80 -14.37 39.34
N GLY A 36 0.26 -15.54 38.93
CA GLY A 36 -1.11 -15.77 38.45
C GLY A 36 -1.30 -15.69 36.93
N GLY A 37 -1.48 -16.78 36.16
CA GLY A 37 -2.10 -18.06 36.46
C GLY A 37 -3.58 -18.04 36.07
N ILE A 38 -3.90 -18.14 34.77
CA ILE A 38 -5.21 -18.59 34.29
C ILE A 38 -4.96 -19.64 33.22
N THR A 39 -5.25 -20.87 33.61
CA THR A 39 -5.11 -22.08 32.82
C THR A 39 -6.15 -22.14 31.72
N CYS A 40 -5.75 -22.67 30.56
CA CYS A 40 -6.65 -23.11 29.50
C CYS A 40 -7.43 -24.32 30.01
N SER A 41 -8.71 -24.12 30.32
CA SER A 41 -9.62 -25.20 30.68
C SER A 41 -10.37 -25.71 29.45
N ASP A 42 -10.04 -26.95 29.13
CA ASP A 42 -11.00 -28.00 28.76
C ASP A 42 -11.55 -28.00 27.33
N VAL A 43 -10.68 -28.51 26.46
CA VAL A 43 -11.06 -29.44 25.39
C VAL A 43 -11.79 -30.65 25.98
N LYS A 44 -12.98 -30.91 25.44
CA LYS A 44 -13.87 -32.09 25.58
C LYS A 44 -14.96 -32.02 26.66
N ARG A 45 -16.20 -31.83 26.20
CA ARG A 45 -17.35 -32.53 26.77
C ARG A 45 -18.34 -33.02 25.70
N CYS A 46 -18.57 -34.33 25.79
CA CYS A 46 -19.71 -35.15 25.36
C CYS A 46 -20.26 -35.08 23.93
N LEU A 47 -19.77 -36.02 23.12
CA LEU A 47 -20.62 -36.80 22.22
C LEU A 47 -21.68 -37.57 23.03
N LYS A 48 -22.85 -37.77 22.40
CA LYS A 48 -23.94 -38.72 22.67
C LYS A 48 -25.11 -38.22 23.51
N HIS A 49 -26.06 -37.53 22.86
CA HIS A 49 -27.47 -37.86 22.97
C HIS A 49 -28.13 -37.71 21.60
N THR A 50 -28.72 -38.79 21.11
CA THR A 50 -29.58 -38.79 19.93
C THR A 50 -30.83 -37.97 20.21
N CYS A 51 -31.01 -36.86 19.50
CA CYS A 51 -32.32 -36.29 19.26
C CYS A 51 -32.44 -36.03 17.76
N SER A 52 -33.27 -36.83 17.11
CA SER A 52 -33.69 -36.63 15.73
C SER A 52 -34.61 -35.41 15.71
N VAL A 53 -34.09 -34.25 15.32
CA VAL A 53 -34.88 -33.18 14.71
C VAL A 53 -34.04 -32.53 13.62
N ARG A 54 -34.67 -32.39 12.45
CA ARG A 54 -34.12 -31.86 11.21
C ARG A 54 -33.77 -30.38 11.41
N ALA A 55 -32.56 -30.10 11.88
CA ALA A 55 -32.05 -28.73 11.91
C ALA A 55 -31.50 -28.38 10.52
N MET A 56 -32.27 -27.60 9.76
CA MET A 56 -31.72 -26.78 8.69
C MET A 56 -30.81 -25.74 9.36
N SER A 57 -29.55 -26.11 9.60
CA SER A 57 -28.53 -25.15 9.97
C SER A 57 -28.23 -24.31 8.73
N SER A 58 -28.86 -23.15 8.69
CA SER A 58 -28.50 -22.03 7.85
C SER A 58 -26.99 -21.84 7.85
N SER A 59 -26.37 -22.10 6.70
CA SER A 59 -24.98 -21.79 6.43
C SER A 59 -24.75 -20.29 6.59
N SER A 60 -24.25 -19.87 7.75
CA SER A 60 -23.72 -18.52 7.95
C SER A 60 -22.30 -18.46 7.38
N SER A 61 -22.20 -18.52 6.05
CA SER A 61 -20.96 -18.42 5.27
C SER A 61 -20.61 -16.96 4.90
N SER A 62 -20.71 -16.03 5.86
CA SER A 62 -20.50 -14.59 5.62
C SER A 62 -19.12 -14.06 6.02
N ALA A 63 -18.39 -14.76 6.90
CA ALA A 63 -17.07 -14.32 7.34
C ALA A 63 -15.94 -14.69 6.34
N ALA A 64 -15.99 -15.89 5.75
CA ALA A 64 -14.96 -16.37 4.83
C ALA A 64 -15.03 -15.75 3.41
N SER A 65 -16.20 -15.25 3.01
CA SER A 65 -16.41 -14.54 1.74
C SER A 65 -15.87 -13.10 1.78
N SER A 66 -15.86 -12.48 2.97
CA SER A 66 -15.37 -11.12 3.18
C SER A 66 -13.84 -11.01 3.08
N SER A 67 -13.09 -12.07 3.47
CA SER A 67 -11.62 -12.08 3.36
C SER A 67 -11.14 -12.16 1.91
N THR A 68 -11.82 -12.92 1.04
CA THR A 68 -11.43 -13.07 -0.37
C THR A 68 -11.67 -11.79 -1.19
N PHE A 69 -12.76 -11.08 -0.91
CA PHE A 69 -13.09 -9.85 -1.61
C PHE A 69 -12.06 -8.73 -1.33
N GLY A 70 -11.66 -8.59 -0.06
CA GLY A 70 -10.64 -7.63 0.35
C GLY A 70 -9.29 -7.84 -0.34
N SER A 71 -8.82 -9.09 -0.40
CA SER A 71 -7.54 -9.42 -1.05
C SER A 71 -7.54 -9.13 -2.55
N ARG A 72 -8.65 -9.41 -3.25
CA ARG A 72 -8.77 -9.13 -4.69
C ARG A 72 -8.79 -7.62 -4.99
N MET A 73 -9.43 -6.82 -4.14
CA MET A 73 -9.38 -5.37 -4.28
C MET A 73 -8.00 -4.79 -4.00
N GLU A 74 -7.30 -5.31 -2.98
CA GLU A 74 -5.92 -4.92 -2.67
C GLU A 74 -4.97 -5.17 -3.84
N GLU A 75 -5.08 -6.34 -4.48
CA GLU A 75 -4.36 -6.67 -5.71
C GLU A 75 -4.64 -5.64 -6.82
N SER A 76 -5.92 -5.30 -7.02
CA SER A 76 -6.32 -4.32 -8.03
C SER A 76 -5.74 -2.93 -7.75
N VAL A 77 -5.73 -2.48 -6.49
CA VAL A 77 -5.12 -1.20 -6.11
C VAL A 77 -3.62 -1.21 -6.39
N LYS A 78 -2.91 -2.26 -5.98
CA LYS A 78 -1.47 -2.40 -6.23
C LYS A 78 -1.15 -2.41 -7.73
N LYS A 79 -1.97 -3.11 -8.52
CA LYS A 79 -1.86 -3.15 -9.99
C LYS A 79 -2.03 -1.74 -10.58
N THR A 80 -3.11 -1.05 -10.23
CA THR A 80 -3.36 0.32 -10.72
C THR A 80 -2.26 1.30 -10.34
N VAL A 81 -1.75 1.22 -9.11
CA VAL A 81 -0.66 2.05 -8.59
C VAL A 81 0.69 1.75 -9.26
N THR A 82 0.89 0.53 -9.76
CA THR A 82 2.12 0.13 -10.49
C THR A 82 2.04 0.50 -11.97
N GLU A 83 0.86 0.38 -12.59
CA GLU A 83 0.65 0.68 -14.01
C GLU A 83 0.67 2.18 -14.32
N ASN A 84 0.34 3.03 -13.35
CA ASN A 84 0.22 4.47 -13.54
C ASN A 84 1.28 5.24 -12.73
N VAL A 85 1.84 6.28 -13.35
CA VAL A 85 2.86 7.13 -12.70
C VAL A 85 2.29 7.86 -11.49
N VAL A 86 1.07 8.39 -11.61
CA VAL A 86 0.38 9.08 -10.51
C VAL A 86 -1.05 8.57 -10.42
N VAL A 87 -1.45 8.15 -9.22
CA VAL A 87 -2.82 7.75 -8.90
C VAL A 87 -3.31 8.57 -7.72
N VAL A 88 -4.51 9.13 -7.85
CA VAL A 88 -5.17 9.93 -6.83
C VAL A 88 -6.53 9.33 -6.54
N TYR A 89 -6.69 8.83 -5.32
CA TYR A 89 -7.98 8.41 -4.79
C TYR A 89 -8.68 9.61 -4.15
N SER A 90 -9.82 10.01 -4.69
CA SER A 90 -10.54 11.22 -4.29
C SER A 90 -12.04 11.00 -4.08
N LYS A 91 -12.71 12.06 -3.66
CA LYS A 91 -14.17 12.16 -3.73
C LYS A 91 -14.56 13.44 -4.46
N THR A 92 -15.65 13.40 -5.23
CA THR A 92 -16.10 14.52 -6.08
C THR A 92 -16.35 15.80 -5.29
N TRP A 93 -16.91 15.69 -4.09
CA TRP A 93 -17.31 16.80 -3.22
C TRP A 93 -16.18 17.32 -2.31
N CYS A 94 -14.95 16.80 -2.41
CA CYS A 94 -13.87 17.16 -1.50
C CYS A 94 -12.98 18.29 -2.05
N SER A 95 -12.93 19.42 -1.34
CA SER A 95 -12.10 20.58 -1.71
C SER A 95 -10.60 20.27 -1.76
N TYR A 96 -10.07 19.51 -0.78
CA TYR A 96 -8.67 19.09 -0.77
C TYR A 96 -8.30 18.21 -1.97
N CYS A 97 -9.24 17.41 -2.47
CA CYS A 97 -8.99 16.61 -3.66
C CYS A 97 -8.86 17.48 -4.91
N ILE A 98 -9.68 18.53 -5.03
CA ILE A 98 -9.61 19.50 -6.13
C ILE A 98 -8.27 20.24 -6.12
N GLU A 99 -7.77 20.61 -4.95
CA GLU A 99 -6.47 21.26 -4.79
C GLU A 99 -5.33 20.36 -5.30
N VAL A 100 -5.31 19.08 -4.91
CA VAL A 100 -4.30 18.11 -5.38
C VAL A 100 -4.36 17.91 -6.90
N LYS A 101 -5.56 17.77 -7.48
CA LYS A 101 -5.74 17.63 -8.94
C LYS A 101 -5.21 18.87 -9.68
N THR A 102 -5.51 20.06 -9.15
CA THR A 102 -5.03 21.32 -9.71
C THR A 102 -3.52 21.44 -9.60
N LEU A 103 -2.94 20.95 -8.50
CA LEU A 103 -1.50 20.93 -8.28
C LEU A 103 -0.77 20.11 -9.34
N PHE A 104 -1.23 18.88 -9.61
CA PHE A 104 -0.65 18.03 -10.65
C PHE A 104 -0.86 18.61 -12.05
N LYS A 105 -2.04 19.18 -12.33
CA LYS A 105 -2.30 19.90 -13.59
C LYS A 105 -1.32 21.05 -13.82
N ARG A 106 -1.00 21.82 -12.78
CA ARG A 106 0.01 22.91 -12.85
C ARG A 106 1.43 22.40 -13.08
N LEU A 107 1.72 21.16 -12.66
CA LEU A 107 3.00 20.51 -12.92
C LEU A 107 3.06 19.87 -14.32
N GLY A 108 1.99 19.94 -15.12
CA GLY A 108 1.92 19.34 -16.44
C GLY A 108 1.76 17.82 -16.43
N VAL A 109 1.44 17.22 -15.27
CA VAL A 109 1.23 15.77 -15.13
C VAL A 109 -0.26 15.49 -15.08
N GLN A 110 -0.69 14.45 -15.81
CA GLN A 110 -2.07 13.97 -15.80
C GLN A 110 -2.18 12.79 -14.83
N PRO A 111 -2.73 12.99 -13.61
CA PRO A 111 -2.93 11.89 -12.66
C PRO A 111 -4.15 11.05 -13.04
N LEU A 112 -4.08 9.75 -12.77
CA LEU A 112 -5.26 8.89 -12.77
C LEU A 112 -6.09 9.20 -11.52
N VAL A 113 -7.32 9.68 -11.71
CA VAL A 113 -8.23 10.02 -10.62
C VAL A 113 -9.28 8.91 -10.46
N ILE A 114 -9.43 8.40 -9.24
CA ILE A 114 -10.45 7.40 -8.90
C ILE A 114 -11.36 8.00 -7.83
N GLU A 115 -12.60 8.29 -8.20
CA GLU A 115 -13.61 8.83 -7.30
C GLU A 115 -14.29 7.70 -6.53
N LEU A 116 -14.09 7.66 -5.20
CA LEU A 116 -14.67 6.58 -4.38
C LEU A 116 -16.19 6.67 -4.29
N ASP A 117 -16.77 7.88 -4.37
CA ASP A 117 -18.21 8.09 -4.25
C ASP A 117 -18.99 7.65 -5.50
N GLU A 118 -18.36 7.65 -6.67
CA GLU A 118 -18.97 7.19 -7.93
C GLU A 118 -18.99 5.65 -8.03
N LEU A 119 -18.17 4.95 -7.24
CA LEU A 119 -18.09 3.48 -7.22
C LEU A 119 -19.24 2.81 -6.44
N GLY A 120 -20.18 3.59 -5.89
CA GLY A 120 -21.34 3.09 -5.16
C GLY A 120 -20.96 2.19 -3.98
N PRO A 121 -21.44 0.93 -3.90
CA PRO A 121 -21.17 0.04 -2.77
C PRO A 121 -19.69 -0.37 -2.65
N GLN A 122 -18.90 -0.21 -3.72
CA GLN A 122 -17.47 -0.53 -3.72
C GLN A 122 -16.61 0.56 -3.11
N GLY A 123 -17.08 1.82 -3.10
CA GLY A 123 -16.35 2.96 -2.54
C GLY A 123 -15.91 2.76 -1.09
N PRO A 124 -16.83 2.46 -0.16
CA PRO A 124 -16.47 2.23 1.25
C PRO A 124 -15.53 1.03 1.46
N GLN A 125 -15.62 0.01 0.60
CA GLN A 125 -14.78 -1.18 0.67
C GLN A 125 -13.36 -0.86 0.20
N LEU A 126 -13.24 -0.12 -0.90
CA LEU A 126 -11.97 0.40 -1.39
C LEU A 126 -11.32 1.33 -0.35
N GLN A 127 -12.10 2.16 0.34
CA GLN A 127 -11.59 3.04 1.39
C GLN A 127 -10.96 2.25 2.55
N LYS A 128 -11.58 1.14 2.97
CA LYS A 128 -11.01 0.23 3.99
C LYS A 128 -9.75 -0.47 3.50
N VAL A 129 -9.73 -0.88 2.23
CA VAL A 129 -8.55 -1.48 1.60
C VAL A 129 -7.38 -0.49 1.58
N LEU A 130 -7.63 0.75 1.17
CA LEU A 130 -6.63 1.82 1.19
C LEU A 130 -6.10 2.08 2.60
N GLU A 131 -6.97 2.08 3.61
CA GLU A 131 -6.59 2.20 5.01
C GLU A 131 -5.67 1.04 5.46
N ARG A 132 -5.95 -0.21 5.04
CA ARG A 132 -5.05 -1.34 5.34
C ARG A 132 -3.70 -1.24 4.63
N LEU A 133 -3.67 -0.78 3.38
CA LEU A 133 -2.44 -0.69 2.59
C LEU A 133 -1.55 0.49 3.00
N THR A 134 -2.15 1.62 3.34
CA THR A 134 -1.42 2.89 3.56
C THR A 134 -1.44 3.37 5.00
N GLY A 135 -2.31 2.80 5.84
CA GLY A 135 -2.63 3.33 7.16
C GLY A 135 -3.54 4.57 7.13
N GLN A 136 -3.92 5.07 5.94
CA GLN A 136 -4.66 6.32 5.79
C GLN A 136 -6.07 6.10 5.22
N ARG A 137 -7.08 6.37 6.05
CA ARG A 137 -8.51 6.30 5.65
C ARG A 137 -9.00 7.54 4.90
N THR A 138 -8.34 8.68 5.07
CA THR A 138 -8.79 9.97 4.54
C THR A 138 -8.50 10.11 3.05
N VAL A 139 -9.41 10.77 2.33
CA VAL A 139 -9.13 11.30 0.99
C VAL A 139 -8.62 12.74 1.10
N PRO A 140 -7.76 13.22 0.20
CA PRO A 140 -7.13 12.49 -0.90
C PRO A 140 -6.05 11.51 -0.41
N ASN A 141 -5.90 10.39 -1.12
CA ASN A 141 -4.80 9.45 -0.94
C ASN A 141 -4.00 9.39 -2.26
N VAL A 142 -2.73 9.79 -2.22
CA VAL A 142 -1.90 10.06 -3.40
C VAL A 142 -0.76 9.06 -3.50
N PHE A 143 -0.61 8.47 -4.68
CA PHE A 143 0.48 7.58 -5.04
C PHE A 143 1.28 8.15 -6.21
N VAL A 144 2.61 8.05 -6.12
CA VAL A 144 3.55 8.47 -7.17
C VAL A 144 4.58 7.37 -7.38
N GLY A 145 4.72 6.87 -8.60
CA GLY A 145 5.71 5.85 -8.98
C GLY A 145 5.60 4.57 -8.15
N GLY A 146 4.38 4.12 -7.86
CA GLY A 146 4.14 2.94 -7.04
C GLY A 146 4.22 3.16 -5.52
N LYS A 147 4.60 4.36 -5.05
CA LYS A 147 4.79 4.66 -3.63
C LYS A 147 3.67 5.55 -3.10
N HIS A 148 3.21 5.27 -1.88
CA HIS A 148 2.25 6.11 -1.17
C HIS A 148 2.95 7.36 -0.61
N ILE A 149 2.39 8.53 -0.91
CA ILE A 149 2.94 9.83 -0.51
C ILE A 149 2.19 10.41 0.71
N GLY A 150 0.87 10.18 0.77
CA GLY A 150 0.00 10.72 1.81
C GLY A 150 -1.14 11.56 1.24
N GLY A 151 -1.51 12.61 1.98
CA GLY A 151 -2.64 13.47 1.65
C GLY A 151 -2.28 14.76 0.93
N CYS A 152 -3.21 15.72 0.94
CA CYS A 152 -3.03 17.04 0.33
C CYS A 152 -1.85 17.80 0.95
N THR A 153 -1.80 17.85 2.28
CA THR A 153 -0.73 18.54 3.02
C THR A 153 0.64 17.98 2.70
N ASP A 154 0.78 16.66 2.62
CA ASP A 154 2.06 15.99 2.33
C ASP A 154 2.50 16.25 0.89
N THR A 155 1.55 16.21 -0.05
CA THR A 155 1.82 16.53 -1.45
C THR A 155 2.31 17.98 -1.63
N VAL A 156 1.66 18.94 -0.95
CA VAL A 156 2.06 20.35 -0.99
C VAL A 156 3.44 20.55 -0.34
N LYS A 157 3.72 19.87 0.78
CA LYS A 157 5.03 19.91 1.44
C LYS A 157 6.14 19.40 0.51
N LEU A 158 5.93 18.27 -0.17
CA LEU A 158 6.92 17.70 -1.10
C LEU A 158 7.12 18.57 -2.33
N LYS A 159 6.06 19.21 -2.84
CA LYS A 159 6.20 20.19 -3.91
C LYS A 159 7.07 21.37 -3.48
N ARG A 160 6.87 21.89 -2.26
CA ARG A 160 7.69 22.99 -1.72
C ARG A 160 9.16 22.60 -1.53
N LYS A 161 9.43 21.34 -1.16
CA LYS A 161 10.79 20.80 -1.07
C LYS A 161 11.45 20.56 -2.44
N GLY A 162 10.67 20.37 -3.50
CA GLY A 162 11.17 19.99 -4.83
C GLY A 162 11.22 18.48 -5.05
N ASP A 163 11.11 17.67 -3.99
CA ASP A 163 11.16 16.20 -4.04
C ASP A 163 10.08 15.60 -4.95
N LEU A 164 8.90 16.23 -5.01
CA LEU A 164 7.79 15.73 -5.84
C LEU A 164 8.17 15.68 -7.33
N ALA A 165 8.91 16.67 -7.84
CA ALA A 165 9.34 16.71 -9.23
C ALA A 165 10.38 15.61 -9.53
N LEU A 166 11.29 15.35 -8.58
CA LEU A 166 12.28 14.28 -8.70
C LEU A 166 11.62 12.89 -8.74
N MET A 167 10.63 12.66 -7.87
CA MET A 167 9.88 11.40 -7.85
C MET A 167 9.09 11.17 -9.14
N LEU A 168 8.51 12.23 -9.72
CA LEU A 168 7.82 12.15 -11.01
C LEU A 168 8.78 11.80 -12.14
N ALA A 169 9.96 12.44 -12.19
CA ALA A 169 10.98 12.14 -13.18
C ALA A 169 11.46 10.67 -13.08
N GLU A 170 11.70 10.16 -11.87
CA GLU A 170 12.08 8.76 -11.64
C GLU A 170 10.97 7.78 -12.06
N ALA A 171 9.72 8.13 -11.76
CA ALA A 171 8.56 7.28 -12.05
C ALA A 171 8.24 7.19 -13.55
N ASN A 172 8.40 8.29 -14.30
CA ASN A 172 8.26 8.30 -15.75
C ASN A 172 9.22 7.33 -16.46
N GLY A 173 10.42 7.11 -15.91
CA GLY A 173 11.36 6.11 -16.45
C GLY A 173 10.92 4.66 -16.25
N LYS A 174 10.08 4.37 -15.25
CA LYS A 174 9.65 3.00 -14.90
C LYS A 174 8.45 2.53 -15.73
N THR A 175 7.51 3.42 -16.05
CA THR A 175 6.31 3.06 -16.84
C THR A 175 6.67 2.61 -18.26
N ASP A 176 7.73 3.16 -18.87
CA ASP A 176 8.21 2.74 -20.19
C ASP A 176 8.71 1.27 -20.22
N GLN A 177 9.19 0.75 -19.08
CA GLN A 177 9.64 -0.64 -18.95
C GLN A 177 8.49 -1.64 -18.79
N THR A 178 7.38 -1.26 -18.17
CA THR A 178 6.21 -2.14 -17.99
C THR A 178 5.47 -2.38 -19.31
N LEU A 179 5.56 -1.46 -20.27
CA LEU A 179 4.93 -1.59 -21.60
C LEU A 179 5.72 -2.46 -22.61
N ARG A 180 6.94 -2.87 -22.29
CA ARG A 180 7.83 -3.66 -23.17
C ARG A 180 7.94 -5.16 -22.82
N LYS A 181 7.18 -5.64 -21.84
CA LYS A 181 7.08 -7.07 -21.48
C LYS A 181 5.73 -7.63 -21.87
#